data_AF-A0AAY5K058-F1
#
_entry.id   AF-A0AAY5K058-F1
#
_cell.length_a   1.000
_cell.length_b   1.000
_cell.length_c   1.000
_cell.angle_alpha   90.00
_cell.angle_beta   90.00
_cell.angle_gamma   90.00
#
_symmetry.space_group_name_H-M   'P 1'
#
loop_
_entity.id
_entity.type
_entity.pdbx_description
1 polymer ?
#
loop_
_entity_poly.entity_id
_entity_poly.type
_entity_poly.pdbx_seq_one_letter_code
_entity_poly.pdbx_strand_id
1 'polypeptide(L)'
;MTSDSDKNAYPEPPRQTPVVDKQTALPNPALILTKLFYYSVDLPVTTFKELVDGIQSGNKQKYYHQKFRRVPDLTECTEGDYLCYYEAEMQWRRDYKVDQEIVKVVQERLRACQQREGASYQQNCANEIQQFSEVAKAYQSRCMYHPPDMPTIQCYQ
;
A
#
# COMPACT_ATOMS: atom_id res chain seq x y z
N MET A 1 8.42 0.98 12.86
CA MET A 1 8.47 1.54 11.50
C MET A 1 8.69 0.41 10.50
N THR A 2 8.03 0.51 9.35
CA THR A 2 8.19 -0.36 8.19
C THR A 2 9.63 -0.37 7.67
N SER A 3 9.98 -1.42 6.92
CA SER A 3 11.33 -1.63 6.41
C SER A 3 11.73 -0.53 5.42
N ASP A 4 13.04 -0.32 5.19
CA ASP A 4 13.50 0.71 4.24
C ASP A 4 12.96 0.50 2.82
N SER A 5 12.66 -0.74 2.42
CA SER A 5 12.03 -1.09 1.15
C SER A 5 10.63 -0.48 0.98
N ASP A 6 9.88 -0.36 2.07
CA ASP A 6 8.50 0.13 2.05
C ASP A 6 8.46 1.65 1.83
N LYS A 7 9.54 2.37 2.12
CA LYS A 7 9.63 3.83 1.96
C LYS A 7 9.56 4.28 0.49
N ASN A 8 10.02 3.45 -0.44
CA ASN A 8 9.88 3.71 -1.88
C ASN A 8 8.44 3.46 -2.35
N ALA A 9 7.77 2.46 -1.76
CA ALA A 9 6.39 2.15 -2.06
C ALA A 9 5.40 3.12 -1.37
N TYR A 10 5.80 3.75 -0.28
CA TYR A 10 5.01 4.72 0.48
C TYR A 10 5.87 5.93 0.82
N PRO A 11 6.04 6.88 -0.12
CA PRO A 11 6.81 8.07 0.15
C PRO A 11 6.10 8.96 1.17
N GLU A 12 6.83 9.35 2.21
CA GLU A 12 6.41 10.37 3.17
C GLU A 12 7.39 11.55 3.10
N PRO A 13 6.91 12.79 2.90
CA PRO A 13 7.78 13.96 3.02
C PRO A 13 8.27 14.08 4.46
N PRO A 14 9.45 14.68 4.68
CA PRO A 14 9.99 14.87 6.03
C PRO A 14 9.02 15.71 6.85
N ARG A 15 8.72 15.26 8.08
CA ARG A 15 7.82 15.99 8.98
C ARG A 15 8.45 17.31 9.38
N GLN A 16 7.81 18.42 9.00
CA GLN A 16 8.16 19.76 9.46
C GLN A 16 7.16 20.18 10.52
N THR A 17 7.55 20.12 11.79
CA THR A 17 6.76 20.67 12.89
C THR A 17 7.31 22.05 13.23
N PRO A 18 6.47 23.11 13.31
CA PRO A 18 6.94 24.41 13.75
C PRO A 18 7.49 24.30 15.18
N VAL A 19 8.53 25.10 15.48
CA VAL A 19 9.03 25.22 16.85
C VAL A 19 7.91 25.80 17.70
N VAL A 20 7.64 25.17 18.85
CA VAL A 20 6.60 25.63 19.77
C VAL A 20 7.11 26.89 20.49
N ASP A 21 6.81 28.05 19.93
CA ASP A 21 7.12 29.35 20.54
C ASP A 21 6.19 29.62 21.73
N LYS A 22 6.77 29.65 22.94
CA LYS A 22 6.04 29.94 24.18
C LYS A 22 5.80 31.45 24.29
N GLN A 23 4.72 31.94 23.70
CA GLN A 23 4.35 33.36 23.77
C GLN A 23 3.88 33.79 25.17
N THR A 24 3.49 32.86 26.04
CA THR A 24 3.00 33.13 27.40
C THR A 24 3.75 32.31 28.46
N ALA A 25 3.86 32.86 29.68
CA ALA A 25 4.51 32.22 30.82
C ALA A 25 3.66 31.10 31.47
N LEU A 26 2.39 30.99 31.08
CA LEU A 26 1.47 29.95 31.54
C LEU A 26 1.70 28.65 30.74
N PRO A 27 1.77 27.48 31.40
CA PRO A 27 1.95 26.22 30.69
C PRO A 27 0.74 25.89 29.82
N ASN A 28 0.95 25.62 28.53
CA ASN A 28 -0.11 25.19 27.62
C ASN A 28 -0.71 23.85 28.11
N PRO A 29 -2.03 23.74 28.36
CA PRO A 29 -2.67 22.52 28.85
C PRO A 29 -2.46 21.31 27.93
N ALA A 30 -2.25 21.52 26.62
CA ALA A 30 -1.94 20.44 25.68
C ALA A 30 -0.61 19.73 26.00
N LEU A 31 0.38 20.46 26.52
CA LEU A 31 1.67 19.88 26.91
C LEU A 31 1.57 19.03 28.19
N ILE A 32 0.61 19.36 29.07
CA ILE A 32 0.36 18.59 30.29
C ILE A 32 -0.37 17.29 29.93
N LEU A 33 -1.39 17.36 29.08
CA LEU A 33 -2.14 16.19 28.61
C LEU A 33 -1.27 15.20 27.83
N THR A 34 -0.42 15.70 26.93
CA THR A 34 0.51 14.84 26.17
C THR A 34 1.50 14.12 27.08
N LYS A 35 2.04 14.80 28.09
CA LYS A 35 2.90 14.16 29.11
C LYS A 35 2.14 13.13 29.95
N LEU A 36 0.91 13.43 30.37
CA LEU A 36 0.08 12.48 31.11
C LEU A 36 -0.21 11.24 30.27
N PHE A 37 -0.55 11.40 28.99
CA PHE A 37 -0.77 10.29 28.07
C PHE A 37 0.49 9.44 27.90
N TYR A 38 1.64 10.07 27.73
CA TYR A 38 2.92 9.38 27.59
C TYR A 38 3.22 8.48 28.80
N TYR A 39 3.09 9.01 30.02
CA TYR A 39 3.39 8.25 31.24
C TYR A 39 2.30 7.25 31.62
N SER A 40 1.03 7.52 31.31
CA SER A 40 -0.08 6.64 31.70
C SER A 40 -0.39 5.54 30.70
N VAL A 41 -0.15 5.76 29.40
CA VAL A 41 -0.53 4.83 28.32
C VAL A 41 0.70 4.39 27.52
N ASP A 42 1.45 5.30 26.91
CA ASP A 42 2.51 4.91 25.97
C ASP A 42 3.63 4.10 26.64
N LEU A 43 4.11 4.53 27.80
CA LEU A 43 5.18 3.86 28.53
C LEU A 43 4.83 2.42 28.98
N PRO A 44 3.67 2.17 29.62
CA PRO A 44 3.29 0.79 29.95
C PRO A 44 3.01 -0.07 28.71
N VAL A 45 2.45 0.50 27.64
CA VAL A 45 2.18 -0.25 26.40
C VAL A 45 3.48 -0.63 25.67
N THR A 46 4.45 0.28 25.61
CA THR A 46 5.75 0.03 24.97
C THR A 46 6.56 -1.03 25.72
N THR A 47 6.63 -0.96 27.05
CA THR A 47 7.30 -1.99 27.87
C THR A 47 6.65 -3.37 27.74
N PHE A 48 5.32 -3.43 27.67
CA PHE A 48 4.60 -4.68 27.40
C PHE A 48 4.91 -5.23 25.99
N LYS A 49 4.91 -4.37 24.97
CA LYS A 49 5.27 -4.75 23.60
C LYS A 49 6.68 -5.33 23.54
N GLU A 50 7.65 -4.71 24.21
CA GLU A 50 9.04 -5.20 24.25
C GLU A 50 9.15 -6.57 24.90
N LEU A 51 8.39 -6.83 25.98
CA LEU A 51 8.35 -8.15 26.62
C LEU A 51 7.82 -9.21 25.66
N VAL A 52 6.72 -8.93 24.96
CA VAL A 52 6.12 -9.84 23.98
C VAL A 52 7.06 -10.09 22.79
N ASP A 53 7.67 -9.02 22.25
CA ASP A 53 8.64 -9.10 21.16
C ASP A 53 9.88 -9.92 21.59
N GLY A 54 10.28 -9.82 22.86
CA GLY A 54 11.33 -10.64 23.47
C GLY A 54 11.01 -12.14 23.46
N ILE A 55 9.80 -12.53 23.86
CA ILE A 55 9.33 -13.92 23.80
C ILE A 55 9.25 -14.42 22.35
N GLN A 56 8.67 -13.61 21.46
CA GLN A 56 8.56 -13.96 20.04
C GLN A 56 9.94 -14.10 19.37
N SER A 57 10.92 -13.31 19.81
CA SER A 57 12.26 -13.36 19.25
C SER A 57 12.97 -14.71 19.44
N GLY A 58 12.63 -15.44 20.51
CA GLY A 58 13.16 -16.78 20.76
C GLY A 58 12.66 -17.85 19.80
N ASN A 59 11.49 -17.67 19.17
CA ASN A 59 10.83 -18.67 18.31
C ASN A 59 10.32 -18.06 16.98
N LYS A 60 11.17 -17.32 16.26
CA LYS A 60 10.76 -16.68 14.99
C LYS A 60 10.56 -17.72 13.87
N GLN A 61 9.30 -17.94 13.49
CA GLN A 61 8.95 -18.67 12.28
C GLN A 61 9.29 -17.84 11.04
N LYS A 62 9.97 -18.46 10.07
CA LYS A 62 10.32 -17.81 8.80
C LYS A 62 9.22 -18.09 7.78
N TYR A 63 8.73 -17.04 7.14
CA TYR A 63 7.84 -17.14 5.98
C TYR A 63 8.54 -16.56 4.75
N TYR A 64 8.25 -17.12 3.57
CA TYR A 64 8.81 -16.68 2.30
C TYR A 64 7.70 -16.24 1.36
N HIS A 65 7.97 -15.21 0.57
CA HIS A 65 7.05 -14.78 -0.48
C HIS A 65 7.12 -15.76 -1.65
N GLN A 66 5.97 -16.27 -2.07
CA GLN A 66 5.88 -17.19 -3.21
C GLN A 66 6.23 -16.45 -4.51
N LYS A 67 7.14 -17.04 -5.29
CA LYS A 67 7.53 -16.54 -6.61
C LYS A 67 7.00 -17.49 -7.67
N PHE A 68 6.09 -16.99 -8.51
CA PHE A 68 5.58 -17.73 -9.66
C PHE A 68 6.46 -17.47 -10.87
N ARG A 69 6.84 -18.54 -11.59
CA ARG A 69 7.49 -18.41 -12.90
C ARG A 69 6.47 -17.93 -13.94
N ARG A 70 6.94 -17.19 -14.95
CA ARG A 70 6.11 -16.83 -16.10
C ARG A 70 5.87 -18.06 -16.98
N VAL A 71 4.66 -18.14 -17.50
CA VAL A 71 4.11 -19.10 -18.46
C VAL A 71 3.85 -18.33 -19.76
N PRO A 72 3.92 -18.97 -20.94
CA PRO A 72 3.50 -18.36 -22.20
C PRO A 72 2.10 -17.75 -22.10
N ASP A 73 1.92 -16.63 -22.80
CA ASP A 73 0.61 -15.98 -22.88
C ASP A 73 -0.30 -16.73 -23.86
N LEU A 74 -1.59 -16.42 -23.81
CA LEU A 74 -2.62 -17.13 -24.56
C LEU A 74 -2.44 -17.04 -26.09
N THR A 75 -1.74 -16.02 -26.58
CA THR A 75 -1.42 -15.80 -28.00
C THR A 75 -0.42 -16.80 -28.56
N GLU A 76 0.37 -17.44 -27.70
CA GLU A 76 1.41 -18.41 -28.09
C GLU A 76 0.90 -19.86 -28.04
N CYS A 77 -0.28 -20.09 -27.45
CA CYS A 77 -0.88 -21.41 -27.32
C CYS A 77 -1.46 -21.90 -28.66
N THR A 78 -1.23 -23.17 -28.99
CA THR A 78 -1.85 -23.83 -30.16
C THR A 78 -3.35 -24.06 -29.95
N GLU A 79 -4.12 -23.94 -31.03
CA GLU A 79 -5.57 -24.21 -31.00
C GLU A 79 -5.88 -25.63 -30.50
N GLY A 80 -6.67 -25.73 -29.43
CA GLY A 80 -7.08 -27.02 -28.84
C GLY A 80 -6.19 -27.55 -27.71
N ASP A 81 -5.11 -26.84 -27.34
CA ASP A 81 -4.33 -27.19 -26.15
C ASP A 81 -4.93 -26.58 -24.89
N TYR A 82 -5.80 -27.35 -24.24
CA TYR A 82 -6.47 -26.94 -23.00
C TYR A 82 -5.52 -26.75 -21.81
N LEU A 83 -4.37 -27.44 -21.77
CA LEU A 83 -3.41 -27.28 -20.68
C LEU A 83 -2.72 -25.92 -20.78
N CYS A 84 -2.29 -25.54 -21.99
CA CYS A 84 -1.71 -24.22 -22.24
C CYS A 84 -2.69 -23.09 -21.86
N TYR A 85 -3.97 -23.23 -22.26
CA TYR A 85 -5.00 -22.25 -21.90
C TYR A 85 -5.19 -22.12 -20.40
N TYR A 86 -5.23 -23.23 -19.67
CA TYR A 86 -5.39 -23.22 -18.23
C TYR A 86 -4.23 -22.51 -17.53
N GLU A 87 -2.98 -22.79 -17.92
CA GLU A 87 -1.81 -22.16 -17.29
C GLU A 87 -1.76 -20.65 -17.57
N ALA A 88 -2.04 -20.25 -18.82
CA ALA A 88 -2.09 -18.85 -19.23
C ALA A 88 -3.22 -18.08 -18.53
N GLU A 89 -4.42 -18.67 -18.42
CA GLU A 89 -5.54 -18.07 -17.69
C GLU A 89 -5.21 -17.89 -16.21
N MET A 90 -4.58 -18.89 -15.58
CA MET A 90 -4.16 -18.80 -14.18
C MET A 90 -3.08 -17.74 -13.95
N GLN A 91 -2.19 -17.52 -14.92
CA GLN A 91 -1.24 -16.40 -14.88
C GLN A 91 -1.97 -15.06 -14.95
N TRP A 92 -2.88 -14.89 -15.91
CA TRP A 92 -3.65 -13.67 -16.07
C TRP A 92 -4.49 -13.35 -14.81
N ARG A 93 -5.17 -14.35 -14.22
CA ARG A 93 -5.94 -14.18 -12.97
C ARG A 93 -5.09 -13.71 -11.79
N ARG A 94 -3.82 -14.14 -11.72
CA ARG A 94 -2.88 -13.67 -10.69
C ARG A 94 -2.45 -12.24 -10.97
N ASP A 95 -2.05 -11.93 -12.20
CA ASP A 95 -1.63 -10.58 -12.59
C ASP A 95 -2.76 -9.57 -12.40
N TYR A 96 -4.01 -9.95 -12.71
CA TYR A 96 -5.19 -9.12 -12.46
C TYR A 96 -5.35 -8.76 -10.97
N LYS A 97 -5.16 -9.73 -10.06
CA LYS A 97 -5.19 -9.46 -8.61
C LYS A 97 -4.02 -8.57 -8.18
N VAL A 98 -2.85 -8.72 -8.78
CA VAL A 98 -1.70 -7.83 -8.52
C VAL A 98 -2.02 -6.41 -8.98
N ASP A 99 -2.61 -6.23 -10.17
CA ASP A 99 -3.03 -4.92 -10.69
C ASP A 99 -4.07 -4.25 -9.78
N GLN A 100 -5.01 -5.02 -9.21
CA GLN A 100 -5.94 -4.51 -8.20
C GLN A 100 -5.23 -3.96 -6.97
N GLU A 101 -4.22 -4.67 -6.45
CA GLU A 101 -3.42 -4.20 -5.33
C GLU A 101 -2.55 -2.98 -5.70
N ILE A 102 -2.04 -2.90 -6.93
CA ILE A 102 -1.32 -1.71 -7.42
C ILE A 102 -2.22 -0.47 -7.39
N VAL A 103 -3.45 -0.56 -7.89
CA VAL A 103 -4.41 0.55 -7.85
C VAL A 103 -4.70 0.96 -6.40
N LYS A 104 -4.87 0.00 -5.49
CA LYS A 104 -5.09 0.29 -4.06
C LYS A 104 -3.90 1.01 -3.43
N VAL A 105 -2.66 0.58 -3.69
CA VAL A 105 -1.46 1.24 -3.17
C VAL A 105 -1.38 2.69 -3.65
N VAL A 106 -1.64 2.95 -4.94
CA VAL A 106 -1.62 4.32 -5.48
C VAL A 106 -2.76 5.16 -4.89
N GLN A 107 -3.93 4.55 -4.67
CA GLN A 107 -5.04 5.20 -3.98
C GLN A 107 -4.72 5.55 -2.52
N GLU A 108 -4.01 4.67 -1.80
CA GLU A 108 -3.54 4.94 -0.44
C GLU A 108 -2.56 6.11 -0.40
N ARG A 109 -1.64 6.20 -1.38
CA ARG A 109 -0.74 7.35 -1.52
C ARG A 109 -1.48 8.66 -1.69
N LEU A 110 -2.49 8.68 -2.57
CA LEU A 110 -3.34 9.84 -2.79
C LEU A 110 -4.07 10.26 -1.50
N ARG A 111 -4.69 9.30 -0.80
CA ARG A 111 -5.39 9.56 0.46
C ARG A 111 -4.45 10.05 1.55
N ALA A 112 -3.27 9.46 1.67
CA ALA A 112 -2.25 9.89 2.62
C ALA A 112 -1.78 11.32 2.33
N CYS A 113 -1.58 11.65 1.06
CA CYS A 113 -1.23 13.00 0.62
C CYS A 113 -2.34 14.02 0.95
N GLN A 114 -3.60 13.70 0.62
CA GLN A 114 -4.75 14.54 0.95
C GLN A 114 -4.89 14.79 2.46
N GLN A 115 -4.70 13.75 3.28
CA GLN A 115 -4.78 13.85 4.74
C GLN A 115 -3.65 14.71 5.32
N ARG A 116 -2.45 14.68 4.72
CA ARG A 116 -1.29 15.46 5.17
C ARG A 116 -1.41 16.94 4.84
N GLU A 117 -1.89 17.26 3.65
CA GLU A 117 -1.92 18.64 3.13
C GLU A 117 -3.19 19.40 3.53
N GLY A 118 -4.28 18.69 3.83
CA GLY A 118 -5.53 19.29 4.30
C GLY A 118 -6.13 20.21 3.25
N ALA A 119 -6.13 21.53 3.49
CA ALA A 119 -6.77 22.50 2.59
C ALA A 119 -5.98 22.79 1.30
N SER A 120 -4.65 22.61 1.31
CA SER A 120 -3.77 22.91 0.15
C SER A 120 -3.52 21.69 -0.75
N TYR A 121 -4.33 20.64 -0.61
CA TYR A 121 -4.10 19.35 -1.28
C TYR A 121 -4.12 19.43 -2.83
N GLN A 122 -4.84 20.39 -3.39
CA GLN A 122 -4.98 20.50 -4.85
C GLN A 122 -3.68 20.92 -5.54
N GLN A 123 -2.83 21.69 -4.85
CA GLN A 123 -1.59 22.22 -5.43
C GLN A 123 -0.40 21.30 -5.15
N ASN A 124 -0.31 20.82 -3.91
CA ASN A 124 0.86 20.06 -3.47
C ASN A 124 0.77 18.58 -3.87
N CYS A 125 -0.43 17.99 -3.95
CA CYS A 125 -0.69 16.60 -4.34
C CYS A 125 -0.86 16.34 -5.85
N ALA A 126 -0.46 17.29 -6.71
CA ALA A 126 -0.74 17.21 -8.14
C ALA A 126 -0.13 15.97 -8.80
N ASN A 127 1.05 15.56 -8.36
CA ASN A 127 1.77 14.42 -8.91
C ASN A 127 1.06 13.09 -8.60
N GLU A 128 0.60 12.90 -7.36
CA GLU A 128 -0.14 11.70 -6.94
C GLU A 128 -1.50 11.61 -7.64
N ILE A 129 -2.18 12.74 -7.86
CA ILE A 129 -3.42 12.79 -8.64
C ILE A 129 -3.17 12.33 -10.08
N GLN A 130 -2.10 12.83 -10.71
CA GLN A 130 -1.73 12.43 -12.07
C GLN A 130 -1.42 10.93 -12.14
N GLN A 131 -0.56 10.43 -11.25
CA GLN A 131 -0.23 9.00 -11.17
C GLN A 131 -1.47 8.13 -10.97
N PHE A 132 -2.38 8.53 -10.07
CA PHE A 132 -3.62 7.80 -9.88
C PHE A 132 -4.48 7.78 -11.16
N SER A 133 -4.58 8.92 -11.85
CA SER A 133 -5.35 9.01 -13.10
C SER A 133 -4.80 8.12 -14.21
N GLU A 134 -3.46 8.02 -14.33
CA GLU A 134 -2.78 7.18 -15.32
C GLU A 134 -2.98 5.70 -15.01
N VAL A 135 -2.76 5.30 -13.76
CA VAL A 135 -2.93 3.91 -13.32
C VAL A 135 -4.39 3.48 -13.42
N ALA A 136 -5.33 4.35 -13.04
CA ALA A 136 -6.76 4.06 -13.17
C ALA A 136 -7.18 3.89 -14.63
N LYS A 137 -6.69 4.74 -15.55
CA LYS A 137 -6.95 4.61 -17.00
C LYS A 137 -6.36 3.32 -17.55
N ALA A 138 -5.11 3.00 -17.21
CA ALA A 138 -4.46 1.77 -17.64
C ALA A 138 -5.21 0.53 -17.14
N TYR A 139 -5.57 0.50 -15.85
CA TYR A 139 -6.36 -0.58 -15.26
C TYR A 139 -7.73 -0.72 -15.92
N GLN A 140 -8.44 0.39 -16.12
CA GLN A 140 -9.76 0.40 -16.78
C GLN A 140 -9.66 -0.11 -18.22
N SER A 141 -8.67 0.33 -18.99
CA SER A 141 -8.46 -0.13 -20.38
C SER A 141 -8.21 -1.63 -20.48
N ARG A 142 -7.59 -2.22 -19.46
CA ARG A 142 -7.25 -3.65 -19.42
C ARG A 142 -8.39 -4.52 -18.89
N CYS A 143 -9.32 -3.95 -18.10
CA CYS A 143 -10.17 -4.74 -17.20
C CYS A 143 -11.68 -4.44 -17.26
N MET A 144 -12.17 -3.46 -18.03
CA MET A 144 -13.56 -3.02 -17.90
C MET A 144 -14.62 -4.01 -18.45
N TYR A 145 -14.21 -5.07 -19.16
CA TYR A 145 -15.15 -6.05 -19.74
C TYR A 145 -14.87 -7.50 -19.37
N HIS A 146 -14.42 -7.79 -18.14
CA HIS A 146 -14.32 -9.18 -17.68
C HIS A 146 -15.37 -9.54 -16.63
N PRO A 147 -16.52 -10.14 -17.01
CA PRO A 147 -17.36 -10.86 -16.07
C PRO A 147 -16.60 -12.08 -15.51
N PRO A 148 -16.92 -12.53 -14.28
CA PRO A 148 -16.20 -13.59 -13.56
C PRO A 148 -16.21 -14.95 -14.27
N ASP A 149 -17.13 -15.15 -15.22
CA ASP A 149 -17.37 -16.43 -15.90
C ASP A 149 -16.86 -16.46 -17.36
N MET A 150 -16.19 -15.41 -17.82
CA MET A 150 -15.75 -15.30 -19.22
C MET A 150 -14.28 -15.73 -19.35
N PRO A 151 -13.87 -16.32 -20.49
CA PRO A 151 -12.47 -16.66 -20.74
C PRO A 151 -11.64 -15.43 -21.11
N THR A 152 -10.39 -15.37 -20.64
CA THR A 152 -9.40 -14.30 -20.85
C THR A 152 -9.04 -13.98 -22.29
N ILE A 153 -9.50 -14.82 -23.22
CA ILE A 153 -9.40 -14.63 -24.67
C ILE A 153 -9.99 -13.28 -25.11
N GLN A 154 -11.06 -12.81 -24.45
CA GLN A 154 -11.75 -11.57 -24.84
C GLN A 154 -11.05 -10.26 -24.39
N CYS A 155 -9.99 -10.33 -23.58
CA CYS A 155 -9.21 -9.15 -23.20
C CYS A 155 -8.02 -8.85 -24.13
N TYR A 156 -7.71 -9.77 -25.05
CA TYR A 156 -6.62 -9.62 -26.03
C TYR A 156 -7.13 -9.22 -27.43
N GLN A 157 -8.44 -9.06 -27.59
CA GLN A 157 -9.13 -8.79 -28.86
C GLN A 157 -9.77 -7.40 -28.83
#